data_AF-A0AAJ3Q174-F1
#
_entry.id   AF-A0AAJ3Q174-F1
#
_cell.length_a   1.000
_cell.length_b   1.000
_cell.length_c   1.000
_cell.angle_alpha   90.00
_cell.angle_beta   90.00
_cell.angle_gamma   90.00
#
_symmetry.space_group_name_H-M   'P 1'
#
loop_
_entity.id
_entity.type
_entity.pdbx_description
1 polymer ?
#
loop_
_entity_poly.entity_id
_entity_poly.type
_entity_poly.pdbx_seq_one_letter_code
_entity_poly.pdbx_strand_id
1 'polypeptide(L)'
;MLDQEGKYKLLKALHQRDSAFVIPNPWDAGSARLLSSLGFEALATTSAGYAFSKGKLDSFASLGRGEILENAAEIVQATDLPVVADLEDGFGAAPEPCAEDNPPGERGRTCGRIDRRRDRRSRQANL
;
A
#
# COMPACT_ATOMS: atom_id res chain seq x y z
N MET A 1 -8.81 -16.51 -11.44
CA MET A 1 -8.09 -15.63 -10.51
C MET A 1 -6.61 -15.70 -10.85
N LEU A 2 -5.91 -14.57 -11.03
CA LEU A 2 -4.47 -14.56 -11.29
C LEU A 2 -3.70 -14.88 -10.00
N ASP A 3 -2.59 -15.60 -10.13
CA ASP A 3 -1.62 -15.74 -9.05
C ASP A 3 -0.82 -14.44 -8.85
N GLN A 4 0.04 -14.41 -7.83
CA GLN A 4 0.82 -13.21 -7.50
C GLN A 4 1.78 -12.81 -8.63
N GLU A 5 2.38 -13.77 -9.33
CA GLU A 5 3.26 -13.50 -10.47
C GLU A 5 2.49 -12.88 -11.64
N GLY A 6 1.29 -13.37 -11.93
CA GLY A 6 0.38 -12.82 -12.93
C GLY A 6 -0.05 -11.39 -12.61
N LYS A 7 -0.41 -11.13 -11.35
CA LYS A 7 -0.75 -9.78 -10.87
C LYS A 7 0.44 -8.81 -11.01
N TYR A 8 1.65 -9.24 -10.66
CA TYR A 8 2.87 -8.45 -10.83
C TYR A 8 3.14 -8.13 -12.31
N LYS A 9 3.05 -9.13 -13.20
CA LYS A 9 3.25 -8.92 -14.64
C LYS A 9 2.26 -7.92 -15.22
N LEU A 10 0.99 -7.99 -14.80
CA LEU A 10 -0.05 -7.06 -15.22
C LEU A 10 0.29 -5.63 -14.76
N LEU A 11 0.60 -5.45 -13.47
CA LEU A 11 1.00 -4.14 -12.95
C LEU A 11 2.24 -3.58 -13.65
N LYS A 12 3.23 -4.42 -13.94
CA LYS A 12 4.43 -4.03 -14.69
C LYS A 12 4.07 -3.58 -16.10
N ALA A 13 3.20 -4.30 -16.80
CA ALA A 13 2.74 -3.92 -18.13
C ALA A 13 2.00 -2.57 -18.13
N LEU A 14 1.20 -2.28 -17.10
CA LEU A 14 0.54 -0.98 -16.94
C LEU A 14 1.54 0.19 -16.87
N HIS A 15 2.70 -0.01 -16.23
CA HIS A 15 3.75 1.02 -16.16
C HIS A 15 4.59 1.13 -17.43
N GLN A 16 4.60 0.11 -18.29
CA GLN A 16 5.41 0.07 -19.51
C GLN A 16 4.67 0.54 -20.76
N ARG A 17 3.35 0.70 -20.70
CA ARG A 17 2.54 1.17 -21.83
C ARG A 17 2.76 2.67 -22.09
N ASP A 18 2.51 3.09 -23.32
CA ASP A 18 2.72 4.49 -23.73
C ASP A 18 1.74 5.50 -23.10
N SER A 19 0.65 5.01 -22.49
CA SER A 19 -0.39 5.84 -21.88
C SER A 19 -0.37 5.79 -20.35
N ALA A 20 -0.63 6.93 -19.73
CA ALA A 20 -0.82 6.99 -18.29
C ALA A 20 -2.03 6.16 -17.83
N PHE A 21 -2.03 5.79 -16.56
CA PHE A 21 -3.14 5.09 -15.92
C PHE A 21 -3.36 5.63 -14.51
N VAL A 22 -4.57 5.41 -13.99
CA VAL A 22 -4.97 5.87 -12.66
C VAL A 22 -4.98 4.68 -11.72
N ILE A 23 -4.32 4.84 -10.57
CA ILE A 23 -4.33 3.88 -9.47
C ILE A 23 -5.02 4.58 -8.29
N PRO A 24 -6.31 4.30 -8.02
CA PRO A 24 -6.99 4.88 -6.87
C PRO A 24 -6.58 4.15 -5.58
N ASN A 25 -6.78 4.85 -4.45
CA ASN A 25 -6.36 4.34 -3.15
C ASN A 25 -7.54 3.97 -2.25
N PRO A 26 -8.01 2.70 -2.24
CA PRO A 26 -8.97 2.23 -1.23
C PRO A 26 -8.36 2.24 0.18
N TRP A 27 -9.22 2.45 1.17
CA TRP A 27 -8.87 2.40 2.60
C TRP A 27 -9.54 1.23 3.34
N ASP A 28 -10.41 0.47 2.66
CA ASP A 28 -11.07 -0.74 3.18
C ASP A 28 -11.53 -1.68 2.04
N ALA A 29 -12.04 -2.86 2.40
CA ALA A 29 -12.56 -3.84 1.43
C ALA A 29 -13.76 -3.31 0.60
N GLY A 30 -14.60 -2.44 1.17
CA GLY A 30 -15.77 -1.89 0.50
C GLY A 30 -15.39 -0.94 -0.63
N SER A 31 -14.52 0.02 -0.33
CA SER A 31 -13.93 0.94 -1.31
C SER A 31 -13.13 0.20 -2.37
N ALA A 32 -12.40 -0.86 -2.03
CA ALA A 32 -11.70 -1.70 -3.00
C ALA A 32 -12.65 -2.35 -4.01
N ARG A 33 -13.77 -2.91 -3.55
CA ARG A 33 -14.82 -3.49 -4.41
C ARG A 33 -15.47 -2.46 -5.32
N LEU A 34 -15.79 -1.28 -4.76
CA LEU A 34 -16.37 -0.19 -5.53
C LEU A 34 -15.43 0.31 -6.62
N LEU A 35 -14.16 0.55 -6.29
CA LEU A 35 -13.17 0.97 -7.28
C LEU A 35 -12.94 -0.13 -8.32
N SER A 36 -12.91 -1.39 -7.93
CA SER A 36 -12.81 -2.50 -8.88
C SER A 36 -14.00 -2.54 -9.85
N SER A 37 -15.23 -2.26 -9.39
CA SER A 37 -16.41 -2.25 -10.25
C SER A 37 -16.48 -1.04 -11.19
N LEU A 38 -15.74 0.02 -10.90
CA LEU A 38 -15.61 1.20 -11.78
C LEU A 38 -14.61 0.98 -12.93
N GLY A 39 -13.97 -0.18 -13.01
CA GLY A 39 -13.11 -0.57 -14.14
C GLY A 39 -11.67 -0.09 -14.02
N PHE A 40 -11.18 0.26 -12.83
CA PHE A 40 -9.76 0.52 -12.62
C PHE A 40 -8.93 -0.75 -12.82
N GLU A 41 -7.71 -0.60 -13.34
CA GLU A 41 -6.84 -1.71 -13.72
C GLU A 41 -5.92 -2.18 -12.58
N ALA A 42 -5.74 -1.34 -11.55
CA ALA A 42 -4.92 -1.61 -10.37
C ALA A 42 -5.37 -0.72 -9.20
N LEU A 43 -5.04 -1.11 -7.96
CA LEU A 43 -5.30 -0.33 -6.75
C LEU A 43 -4.00 -0.11 -5.96
N ALA A 44 -3.98 0.86 -5.04
CA ALA A 44 -2.90 1.03 -4.06
C ALA A 44 -3.47 1.31 -2.67
N THR A 45 -2.96 0.71 -1.59
CA THR A 45 -3.46 1.05 -0.25
C THR A 45 -3.05 2.47 0.15
N THR A 46 -3.62 2.98 1.25
CA THR A 46 -3.26 4.29 1.81
C THR A 46 -3.27 4.22 3.33
N SER A 47 -2.10 4.44 3.94
CA SER A 47 -1.92 4.57 5.39
C SER A 47 -2.79 5.68 5.96
N ALA A 48 -2.72 6.89 5.36
CA ALA A 48 -3.48 8.04 5.80
C ALA A 48 -5.00 7.85 5.65
N GLY A 49 -5.46 7.29 4.52
CA GLY A 49 -6.88 7.02 4.31
C GLY A 49 -7.42 6.01 5.32
N TYR A 50 -6.65 4.96 5.60
CA TYR A 50 -6.99 3.99 6.64
C TYR A 50 -7.01 4.64 8.03
N ALA A 51 -5.96 5.39 8.41
CA ALA A 51 -5.86 6.09 9.70
C ALA A 51 -7.09 6.95 9.96
N PHE A 52 -7.43 7.82 8.99
CA PHE A 52 -8.55 8.75 9.13
C PHE A 52 -9.90 8.03 9.17
N SER A 53 -10.05 6.93 8.43
CA SER A 53 -11.27 6.09 8.51
C SER A 53 -11.48 5.49 9.90
N LYS A 54 -10.40 5.26 10.65
CA LYS A 54 -10.41 4.76 12.03
C LYS A 54 -10.41 5.87 13.09
N GLY A 55 -10.50 7.14 12.69
CA GLY A 55 -10.42 8.28 13.62
C GLY A 55 -9.03 8.46 14.26
N LYS A 56 -7.99 7.92 13.63
CA LYS A 56 -6.59 7.97 14.09
C LYS A 56 -5.78 8.97 13.27
N LEU A 57 -4.69 9.47 13.83
CA LEU A 57 -3.71 10.23 13.08
C LEU A 57 -2.84 9.29 12.24
N ASP A 58 -2.47 9.75 11.05
CA ASP A 58 -1.52 9.08 10.17
C ASP A 58 -0.09 9.16 10.73
N SER A 59 0.23 8.28 11.67
CA SER A 59 1.50 8.23 12.38
C SER A 59 1.79 6.83 12.92
N PHE A 60 3.08 6.46 12.95
CA PHE A 60 3.58 5.22 13.57
C PHE A 60 3.17 5.06 15.05
N ALA A 61 2.88 6.15 15.76
CA ALA A 61 2.42 6.10 17.15
C ALA A 61 0.93 5.69 17.28
N SER A 62 0.14 5.86 16.22
CA SER A 62 -1.31 5.64 16.23
C SER A 62 -1.74 4.39 15.46
N LEU A 63 -0.99 4.00 14.43
CA LEU A 63 -1.21 2.78 13.64
C LEU A 63 -0.04 1.80 13.82
N GLY A 64 -0.34 0.60 14.29
CA GLY A 64 0.63 -0.49 14.35
C GLY A 64 0.85 -1.14 12.98
N ARG A 65 2.05 -1.69 12.76
CA ARG A 65 2.40 -2.50 11.56
C ARG A 65 1.36 -3.60 11.27
N GLY A 66 0.94 -4.32 12.31
CA GLY A 66 -0.06 -5.39 12.19
C GLY A 66 -1.39 -4.89 11.63
N GLU A 67 -1.89 -3.75 12.12
CA GLU A 67 -3.16 -3.17 11.66
C GLU A 67 -3.09 -2.78 10.16
N ILE A 68 -1.94 -2.29 9.69
CA ILE A 68 -1.74 -1.92 8.29
C ILE A 68 -1.68 -3.16 7.39
N LEU A 69 -0.97 -4.20 7.82
CA LEU A 69 -0.88 -5.47 7.08
C LEU A 69 -2.23 -6.19 7.02
N GLU A 70 -3.00 -6.18 8.11
CA GLU A 70 -4.36 -6.72 8.14
C GLU A 70 -5.28 -5.96 7.19
N ASN A 71 -5.26 -4.63 7.20
CA ASN A 71 -6.04 -3.82 6.26
C ASN A 71 -5.64 -4.08 4.79
N ALA A 72 -4.34 -4.19 4.52
CA ALA A 72 -3.86 -4.53 3.17
C ALA A 72 -4.34 -5.92 2.75
N ALA A 73 -4.33 -6.91 3.65
CA ALA A 73 -4.85 -8.25 3.38
C ALA A 73 -6.35 -8.24 3.09
N GLU A 74 -7.14 -7.47 3.84
CA GLU A 74 -8.58 -7.29 3.58
C GLU A 74 -8.84 -6.70 2.18
N ILE A 75 -8.08 -5.67 1.79
CA ILE A 75 -8.19 -5.06 0.47
C ILE A 75 -7.82 -6.05 -0.64
N VAL A 76 -6.71 -6.79 -0.48
CA VAL A 76 -6.25 -7.78 -1.46
C VAL A 76 -7.26 -8.93 -1.62
N GLN A 77 -7.92 -9.36 -0.55
CA GLN A 77 -8.95 -10.39 -0.61
C GLN A 77 -10.26 -9.89 -1.25
N ALA A 78 -10.47 -8.57 -1.27
CA ALA A 78 -11.69 -7.96 -1.79
C ALA A 78 -11.69 -7.75 -3.32
N THR A 79 -10.55 -7.96 -4.01
CA THR A 79 -10.41 -7.73 -5.45
C THR A 79 -9.47 -8.72 -6.15
N ASP A 80 -9.76 -8.99 -7.42
CA ASP A 80 -8.87 -9.73 -8.32
C ASP A 80 -7.77 -8.87 -8.94
N LEU A 81 -7.87 -7.54 -8.81
CA LEU A 81 -6.89 -6.60 -9.35
C LEU A 81 -5.52 -6.73 -8.65
N PRO A 82 -4.42 -6.30 -9.30
CA PRO A 82 -3.17 -6.07 -8.62
C PRO A 82 -3.32 -4.90 -7.64
N VAL A 83 -2.79 -5.09 -6.42
CA VAL A 83 -2.80 -4.08 -5.36
C VAL A 83 -1.36 -3.78 -4.96
N VAL A 84 -1.00 -2.49 -4.91
CA VAL A 84 0.27 -2.01 -4.37
C VAL A 84 0.08 -1.63 -2.91
N ALA A 85 0.89 -2.18 -2.01
CA ALA A 85 0.84 -1.81 -0.60
C ALA A 85 1.64 -0.52 -0.34
N ASP A 86 1.03 0.43 0.37
CA ASP A 86 1.69 1.54 1.05
C ASP A 86 2.28 1.03 2.37
N LEU A 87 3.62 1.00 2.45
CA LEU A 87 4.37 0.52 3.61
C LEU A 87 5.08 1.66 4.38
N GLU A 88 4.69 2.91 4.13
CA GLU A 88 5.31 4.11 4.72
C GLU A 88 6.85 4.13 4.56
N ASP A 89 7.60 4.23 5.67
CA ASP A 89 9.07 4.18 5.72
C ASP A 89 9.63 2.74 5.82
N GLY A 90 8.81 1.71 5.66
CA GLY A 90 9.24 0.30 5.83
C GLY A 90 9.25 -0.20 7.28
N PHE A 91 8.50 0.47 8.17
CA PHE A 91 8.32 0.11 9.59
C PHE A 91 9.61 0.05 10.44
N GLY A 92 10.70 0.69 9.99
CA GLY A 92 11.94 0.77 10.74
C GLY A 92 12.95 1.73 10.11
N ALA A 93 13.82 2.32 10.93
CA ALA A 93 14.87 3.23 10.47
C ALA A 93 16.06 2.51 9.78
N ALA A 94 16.15 1.20 9.97
CA ALA A 94 17.20 0.35 9.44
C ALA A 94 16.67 -0.37 8.18
N PRO A 95 17.51 -0.73 7.20
CA PRO A 95 17.08 -1.50 6.02
C PRO A 95 16.70 -2.96 6.33
N GLU A 96 17.10 -3.50 7.48
CA GLU A 96 16.92 -4.90 7.87
C GLU A 96 15.46 -5.30 8.20
N PRO A 97 14.65 -4.51 8.95
CA PRO A 97 13.24 -4.80 9.22
C PRO A 97 12.36 -4.92 7.96
N CYS A 98 12.80 -4.33 6.83
CA CYS A 98 12.13 -4.43 5.53
C CYS A 98 12.20 -5.85 4.93
N ALA A 99 13.19 -6.66 5.34
CA ALA A 99 13.46 -7.97 4.76
C ALA A 99 12.91 -9.14 5.60
N GLU A 100 12.62 -8.93 6.88
CA GLU A 100 12.20 -9.99 7.80
C GLU A 100 10.80 -10.56 7.49
N ASP A 101 9.94 -9.80 6.80
CA ASP A 101 8.59 -10.23 6.42
C ASP A 101 8.52 -10.95 5.07
N ASN A 102 9.65 -11.16 4.38
CA ASN A 102 9.66 -11.96 3.16
C ASN A 102 9.80 -13.45 3.50
N PRO A 103 8.89 -14.33 3.01
CA PRO A 103 9.09 -15.78 3.13
C PRO A 103 10.45 -16.17 2.55
N PRO A 104 11.10 -17.24 3.04
CA PRO A 104 12.45 -17.62 2.62
C PRO A 104 12.45 -17.97 1.12
N GLY A 105 12.77 -16.97 0.29
CA GLY A 105 12.66 -17.01 -1.17
C GLY A 105 12.53 -15.63 -1.82
N GLU A 106 12.11 -14.61 -1.07
CA GLU A 106 11.87 -13.25 -1.60
C GLU A 106 12.84 -12.16 -1.12
N ARG A 107 13.96 -12.56 -0.49
CA ARG A 107 15.06 -11.66 -0.12
C ARG A 107 15.74 -11.10 -1.38
N GLY A 108 15.18 -10.01 -1.92
CA GLY A 108 15.68 -9.34 -3.13
C GLY A 108 14.68 -8.51 -3.92
N ARG A 109 13.39 -8.43 -3.51
CA ARG A 109 12.41 -7.58 -4.21
C ARG A 109 12.39 -6.17 -3.62
N THR A 110 12.60 -5.18 -4.48
CA THR A 110 12.61 -3.75 -4.15
C THR A 110 11.30 -3.33 -3.49
N CYS A 111 11.44 -2.76 -2.30
CA CYS A 111 10.41 -2.06 -1.52
C CYS A 111 9.54 -1.17 -2.43
N GLY A 112 8.28 -1.54 -2.59
CA GLY A 112 7.29 -0.75 -3.32
C GLY A 112 6.92 0.49 -2.50
N ARG A 113 7.40 1.65 -2.96
CA ARG A 113 7.17 3.01 -2.45
C ARG A 113 7.79 3.33 -1.09
N ILE A 114 9.04 3.80 -1.13
CA ILE A 114 9.69 4.54 -0.03
C ILE A 114 9.14 5.97 -0.07
N ASP A 115 8.13 6.29 0.75
CA ASP A 115 7.78 7.69 1.04
C ASP A 115 8.86 8.24 1.97
N ARG A 116 9.94 8.85 1.46
CA ARG A 116 10.86 9.60 2.34
C ARG A 116 10.13 10.83 2.88
N ARG A 117 9.36 10.69 3.97
CA ARG A 117 8.78 11.83 4.68
C ARG A 117 9.90 12.66 5.28
N ARG A 118 10.15 13.85 4.71
CA ARG A 118 10.91 14.90 5.42
C ARG A 118 10.12 15.27 6.68
N ASP A 119 10.77 15.17 7.82
CA ASP A 119 10.26 15.40 9.18
C ASP A 119 9.17 16.50 9.25
N ARG A 120 7.92 16.09 9.50
CA ARG A 120 6.75 16.98 9.66
C ARG A 120 6.65 17.62 11.06
N ARG A 121 7.61 17.39 11.97
CA ARG A 121 7.62 18.02 13.31
C ARG A 121 7.57 19.55 13.29
N SER A 122 7.89 20.19 12.17
CA SER A 122 7.90 21.64 12.03
C SER A 122 6.58 22.27 11.52
N ARG A 123 5.54 21.49 11.20
CA ARG A 123 4.27 22.06 10.66
C ARG A 123 3.02 21.84 11.52
N GLN A 124 3.03 20.94 12.50
CA GLN A 124 1.89 20.74 13.40
C GLN A 124 1.89 21.63 14.66
N ALA A 125 2.87 22.53 14.79
CA ALA A 125 2.90 23.52 15.88
C ALA A 125 2.05 24.79 15.60
N ASN A 126 1.32 24.86 14.47
CA ASN A 126 0.54 26.03 14.06
C ASN A 126 -0.88 25.67 13.60
N LEU A 127 -1.59 24.83 14.34
CA LEU A 127 -3.06 24.73 14.29
C LEU A 127 -3.61 24.64 15.72
#